data_AF-A0A7D9E1N9-F1
#
_entry.id   AF-A0A7D9E1N9-F1
#
_cell.length_a   1.000
_cell.length_b   1.000
_cell.length_c   1.000
_cell.angle_alpha   90.00
_cell.angle_beta   90.00
_cell.angle_gamma   90.00
#
_symmetry.space_group_name_H-M   'P 1'
#
loop_
_entity.id
_entity.type
_entity.pdbx_description
1 polymer ?
#
loop_
_entity_poly.entity_id
_entity_poly.type
_entity_poly.pdbx_seq_one_letter_code
_entity_poly.pdbx_strand_id
1 'polypeptide(L)'
;MPPKKAVPASKAPKKATAKAVSNIKSVSPTKSRSTGKGAAKGPSKGSKPVAGASSSKPTGKAKSGKTEEKKWSKQDDQARIIQTAARKYLARKKLEKLKKEKQDYEEMMVKLEKEAWMQMVEREREQEEKERQKEQEERKKKAQEMKWRKRMLEAAFDGDDDEINSVLSEALTNDKKQENISEAVRELHIKKHQLSLADCEDANGNTPLSEASAGGYVNTIQLLLQKGAEINSRGRYERTPLWRAAFAGHLQAVQVLLENGADPRLHANDGTSPQQVCYKMSQLGISSALIEVAAIAGVEEVLKSWNIEQTDELLKKIEENKERKLKEEEKQQKQECDRLEKKQHEAEKEGKACQMRLEKAHCELNKRIFEHDKCVAMGDENKIKITLQTVHDAETELETAKHSSKIAHDKLAQLKLRFREQRKERAGGPGEDVKEQVGVKVSIKELDDVLMRDVGGKIAESGRWPLIIDTSSQTSTFLRYRDTNFLNALNPSNMEPDAIRLAILGAIRFGKPLVLDMMAVDMFESVRMKFDIVQEGLLSTIMTKEILKDDRFLSLVKPEDGEQYSKTAFLGARIENFKFIILTQLWNSSEDLINQTYPLRVMIPSKSF
;
A
#
# COMPACT_ATOMS: atom_id res chain seq x y z
N MET A 1 11.32 19.72 52.44
CA MET A 1 10.67 20.99 52.86
C MET A 1 11.46 22.16 52.29
N PRO A 2 10.82 23.27 51.86
CA PRO A 2 11.48 24.56 51.54
C PRO A 2 11.75 25.37 52.85
N PRO A 3 12.22 26.65 52.86
CA PRO A 3 12.59 27.63 51.80
C PRO A 3 14.11 28.00 51.83
N LYS A 4 14.72 29.12 51.36
CA LYS A 4 14.32 30.53 51.09
C LYS A 4 15.25 31.23 50.05
N LYS A 5 14.70 32.26 49.36
CA LYS A 5 15.20 33.62 48.93
C LYS A 5 16.74 33.90 48.80
N ALA A 6 17.22 34.81 47.92
CA ALA A 6 16.64 36.12 47.53
C ALA A 6 17.00 36.64 46.09
N VAL A 7 16.74 37.94 45.84
CA VAL A 7 16.77 38.73 44.56
C VAL A 7 17.86 39.85 44.67
N PRO A 8 18.14 40.82 43.72
CA PRO A 8 17.20 41.55 42.82
C PRO A 8 17.71 42.07 41.41
N ALA A 9 16.78 42.71 40.69
CA ALA A 9 16.96 43.72 39.61
C ALA A 9 17.55 43.25 38.25
N SER A 10 17.13 43.74 37.06
CA SER A 10 16.05 44.67 36.64
C SER A 10 15.57 44.25 35.21
N LYS A 11 14.83 44.97 34.33
CA LYS A 11 14.36 46.37 34.19
C LYS A 11 13.14 46.39 33.22
N ALA A 12 12.43 47.52 33.02
CA ALA A 12 11.32 47.62 32.06
C ALA A 12 11.08 49.06 31.54
N PRO A 13 10.42 49.23 30.36
CA PRO A 13 9.60 50.40 30.03
C PRO A 13 8.15 50.03 29.60
N LYS A 14 7.31 51.02 29.27
CA LYS A 14 5.84 50.90 29.06
C LYS A 14 5.33 51.59 27.78
N LYS A 15 4.17 51.12 27.28
CA LYS A 15 3.07 51.78 26.52
C LYS A 15 3.35 53.10 25.74
N ALA A 16 2.95 53.11 24.46
CA ALA A 16 2.56 54.31 23.70
C ALA A 16 1.12 54.15 23.15
N THR A 17 0.46 55.21 22.65
CA THR A 17 -1.02 55.26 22.55
C THR A 17 -1.64 56.07 21.39
N ALA A 18 -2.50 55.41 20.59
CA ALA A 18 -3.75 55.89 19.95
C ALA A 18 -3.80 57.15 19.03
N LYS A 19 -4.55 57.03 17.90
CA LYS A 19 -5.46 58.00 17.21
C LYS A 19 -5.57 57.69 15.69
N ALA A 20 -6.56 58.13 14.88
CA ALA A 20 -7.99 58.44 15.07
C ALA A 20 -8.67 58.84 13.72
N VAL A 21 -10.01 59.07 13.75
CA VAL A 21 -10.85 59.93 12.84
C VAL A 21 -11.53 59.31 11.58
N SER A 22 -12.83 58.98 11.76
CA SER A 22 -14.06 59.40 11.00
C SER A 22 -14.16 59.32 9.44
N ASN A 23 -15.33 59.45 8.76
CA ASN A 23 -16.64 59.99 9.16
C ASN A 23 -17.87 59.47 8.34
N ILE A 24 -19.02 59.31 9.02
CA ILE A 24 -20.43 59.59 8.61
C ILE A 24 -20.94 59.26 7.18
N LYS A 25 -22.00 58.42 7.10
CA LYS A 25 -23.38 58.85 6.76
C LYS A 25 -24.48 57.86 7.18
N SER A 26 -25.48 58.35 7.92
CA SER A 26 -26.83 57.78 8.06
C SER A 26 -27.79 58.54 7.09
N VAL A 27 -29.08 58.22 6.91
CA VAL A 27 -30.22 58.37 7.83
C VAL A 27 -31.42 57.48 7.36
N SER A 28 -32.38 57.24 8.26
CA SER A 28 -33.65 56.48 8.07
C SER A 28 -34.78 57.36 7.44
N PRO A 29 -36.13 57.15 7.54
CA PRO A 29 -36.98 56.47 8.54
C PRO A 29 -37.45 55.07 8.02
N THR A 30 -38.65 54.47 8.14
CA THR A 30 -40.00 54.80 8.68
C THR A 30 -40.72 53.51 9.18
N LYS A 31 -42.07 53.43 9.21
CA LYS A 31 -42.87 52.28 9.71
C LYS A 31 -44.26 52.18 9.02
N SER A 32 -44.83 50.96 9.03
CA SER A 32 -46.27 50.57 9.10
C SER A 32 -46.63 49.48 8.05
N ARG A 33 -47.58 48.56 8.28
CA ARG A 33 -48.46 48.28 9.44
C ARG A 33 -48.83 46.77 9.50
N SER A 34 -49.11 46.25 10.70
CA SER A 34 -50.12 45.22 11.09
C SER A 34 -50.61 44.17 10.05
N THR A 35 -50.74 42.85 10.31
CA THR A 35 -51.02 42.08 11.57
C THR A 35 -50.51 40.63 11.51
N GLY A 36 -50.51 39.92 12.65
CA GLY A 36 -50.55 38.44 12.71
C GLY A 36 -49.67 37.81 13.80
N LYS A 37 -50.25 37.05 14.74
CA LYS A 37 -49.50 36.29 15.77
C LYS A 37 -49.60 34.78 15.49
N GLY A 38 -48.50 34.04 15.67
CA GLY A 38 -48.47 32.58 15.60
C GLY A 38 -47.16 31.99 16.15
N ALA A 39 -47.19 31.53 17.41
CA ALA A 39 -46.07 30.90 18.12
C ALA A 39 -46.43 29.42 18.44
N ALA A 40 -45.53 28.47 18.68
CA ALA A 40 -44.08 28.37 18.44
C ALA A 40 -43.60 26.91 18.67
N LYS A 41 -42.35 26.58 18.27
CA LYS A 41 -41.46 25.49 18.76
C LYS A 41 -42.01 24.06 19.02
N GLY A 42 -41.44 23.06 18.33
CA GLY A 42 -41.43 21.66 18.79
C GLY A 42 -40.94 20.66 17.73
N PRO A 43 -39.94 19.79 17.99
CA PRO A 43 -39.36 18.89 16.97
C PRO A 43 -40.06 17.53 16.90
N SER A 44 -40.13 16.96 15.70
CA SER A 44 -40.67 15.61 15.43
C SER A 44 -39.58 14.52 15.45
N LYS A 45 -39.94 13.32 15.93
CA LYS A 45 -39.13 12.09 15.84
C LYS A 45 -40.02 10.91 15.44
N GLY A 46 -39.46 9.98 14.66
CA GLY A 46 -39.86 8.56 14.66
C GLY A 46 -41.11 8.17 13.86
N SER A 47 -40.95 8.05 12.54
CA SER A 47 -41.89 7.28 11.71
C SER A 47 -41.84 5.79 12.08
N LYS A 48 -42.99 5.11 12.11
CA LYS A 48 -43.11 3.67 12.41
C LYS A 48 -42.83 2.80 11.17
N PRO A 49 -42.39 1.54 11.35
CA PRO A 49 -42.27 0.59 10.24
C PRO A 49 -43.65 0.20 9.68
N VAL A 50 -43.69 -0.08 8.37
CA VAL A 50 -44.89 -0.55 7.66
C VAL A 50 -44.88 -2.08 7.65
N ALA A 51 -45.96 -2.70 8.14
CA ALA A 51 -46.22 -4.12 7.96
C ALA A 51 -47.13 -4.32 6.74
N GLY A 52 -46.64 -4.97 5.69
CA GLY A 52 -47.42 -5.28 4.49
C GLY A 52 -48.40 -6.42 4.74
N ALA A 53 -49.70 -6.19 4.51
CA ALA A 53 -50.73 -7.21 4.55
C ALA A 53 -51.02 -7.72 3.14
N SER A 54 -50.52 -8.91 2.78
CA SER A 54 -50.82 -9.58 1.52
C SER A 54 -52.20 -10.26 1.58
N SER A 55 -53.13 -9.82 0.74
CA SER A 55 -54.52 -10.30 0.71
C SER A 55 -54.74 -11.43 -0.30
N SER A 56 -54.21 -12.62 -0.01
CA SER A 56 -54.51 -13.83 -0.78
C SER A 56 -55.93 -14.33 -0.51
N LYS A 57 -56.80 -14.31 -1.54
CA LYS A 57 -58.13 -14.96 -1.53
C LYS A 57 -57.99 -16.44 -1.89
N PRO A 58 -58.42 -17.39 -1.04
CA PRO A 58 -58.70 -18.76 -1.45
C PRO A 58 -60.17 -18.86 -1.91
N THR A 59 -60.40 -19.11 -3.20
CA THR A 59 -61.74 -19.36 -3.74
C THR A 59 -62.14 -20.82 -3.54
N GLY A 60 -62.76 -21.15 -2.40
CA GLY A 60 -63.28 -22.49 -2.10
C GLY A 60 -64.76 -22.48 -1.72
N LYS A 61 -65.63 -23.04 -2.57
CA LYS A 61 -67.06 -23.27 -2.25
C LYS A 61 -67.22 -24.49 -1.34
N ALA A 62 -66.95 -24.33 -0.04
CA ALA A 62 -67.38 -25.30 0.97
C ALA A 62 -68.90 -25.17 1.21
N LYS A 63 -69.61 -26.31 1.28
CA LYS A 63 -71.07 -26.34 1.53
C LYS A 63 -71.37 -25.94 2.98
N SER A 64 -72.45 -25.18 3.18
CA SER A 64 -72.90 -24.73 4.50
C SER A 64 -73.53 -25.87 5.32
N GLY A 65 -72.70 -26.69 5.96
CA GLY A 65 -73.13 -27.51 7.09
C GLY A 65 -73.43 -26.60 8.28
N LYS A 66 -74.59 -26.78 8.94
CA LYS A 66 -74.91 -26.06 10.18
C LYS A 66 -74.01 -26.58 11.31
N THR A 67 -72.98 -25.83 11.67
CA THR A 67 -72.36 -25.97 12.99
C THR A 67 -73.31 -25.39 14.02
N GLU A 68 -73.73 -26.19 15.00
CA GLU A 68 -74.64 -25.73 16.05
C GLU A 68 -73.99 -24.60 16.89
N GLU A 69 -74.76 -23.54 17.16
CA GLU A 69 -74.31 -22.46 18.04
C GLU A 69 -74.26 -22.97 19.48
N LYS A 70 -73.06 -23.36 19.91
CA LYS A 70 -72.79 -23.90 21.25
C LYS A 70 -73.09 -22.83 22.32
N LYS A 71 -74.30 -22.87 22.88
CA LYS A 71 -74.77 -21.93 23.92
C LYS A 71 -73.83 -21.93 25.13
N TRP A 72 -73.08 -20.84 25.26
CA TRP A 72 -72.09 -20.60 26.31
C TRP A 72 -72.77 -20.53 27.68
N SER A 73 -72.26 -21.26 28.68
CA SER A 73 -72.73 -21.14 30.07
C SER A 73 -72.18 -19.86 30.72
N LYS A 74 -72.88 -19.36 31.76
CA LYS A 74 -72.30 -18.34 32.67
C LYS A 74 -70.97 -18.80 33.28
N GLN A 75 -70.78 -20.12 33.44
CA GLN A 75 -69.53 -20.73 33.88
C GLN A 75 -68.44 -20.67 32.80
N ASP A 76 -68.81 -20.81 31.51
CA ASP A 76 -67.87 -20.71 30.39
C ASP A 76 -67.43 -19.25 30.16
N ASP A 77 -68.28 -18.26 30.44
CA ASP A 77 -67.88 -16.84 30.44
C ASP A 77 -66.94 -16.50 31.61
N GLN A 78 -67.21 -17.01 32.81
CA GLN A 78 -66.28 -16.92 33.95
C GLN A 78 -64.92 -17.57 33.61
N ALA A 79 -64.93 -18.78 33.03
CA ALA A 79 -63.73 -19.45 32.55
C ALA A 79 -63.00 -18.64 31.46
N ARG A 80 -63.73 -18.01 30.53
CA ARG A 80 -63.17 -17.14 29.48
C ARG A 80 -62.52 -15.87 30.06
N ILE A 81 -63.10 -15.27 31.10
CA ILE A 81 -62.50 -14.14 31.83
C ILE A 81 -61.19 -14.58 32.49
N ILE A 82 -61.20 -15.70 33.22
CA ILE A 82 -60.02 -16.26 33.91
C ILE A 82 -58.92 -16.62 32.90
N GLN A 83 -59.25 -17.32 31.81
CA GLN A 83 -58.29 -17.63 30.73
C GLN A 83 -57.74 -16.36 30.07
N THR A 84 -58.55 -15.31 29.90
CA THR A 84 -58.10 -14.03 29.35
C THR A 84 -57.14 -13.32 30.31
N ALA A 85 -57.40 -13.35 31.62
CA ALA A 85 -56.51 -12.82 32.63
C ALA A 85 -55.18 -13.60 32.68
N ALA A 86 -55.23 -14.94 32.68
CA ALA A 86 -54.05 -15.81 32.65
C ALA A 86 -53.20 -15.59 31.38
N ARG A 87 -53.81 -15.51 30.20
CA ARG A 87 -53.11 -15.19 28.94
C ARG A 87 -52.47 -13.80 28.98
N LYS A 88 -53.14 -12.78 29.54
CA LYS A 88 -52.56 -11.44 29.75
C LYS A 88 -51.39 -11.46 30.73
N TYR A 89 -51.46 -12.23 31.81
CA TYR A 89 -50.37 -12.40 32.77
C TYR A 89 -49.16 -13.09 32.15
N LEU A 90 -49.36 -14.22 31.45
CA LEU A 90 -48.29 -14.93 30.74
C LEU A 90 -47.65 -14.07 29.64
N ALA A 91 -48.45 -13.32 28.89
CA ALA A 91 -47.94 -12.37 27.89
C ALA A 91 -47.11 -11.24 28.50
N ARG A 92 -47.53 -10.69 29.65
CA ARG A 92 -46.72 -9.71 30.41
C ARG A 92 -45.39 -10.30 30.87
N LYS A 93 -45.42 -11.49 31.51
CA LYS A 93 -44.21 -12.18 31.99
C LYS A 93 -43.25 -12.55 30.84
N LYS A 94 -43.76 -12.94 29.67
CA LYS A 94 -42.95 -13.17 28.47
C LYS A 94 -42.36 -11.88 27.90
N LEU A 95 -43.13 -10.79 27.85
CA LEU A 95 -42.63 -9.47 27.41
C LEU A 95 -41.57 -8.90 28.36
N GLU A 96 -41.72 -9.14 29.66
CA GLU A 96 -40.77 -8.76 30.71
C GLU A 96 -39.46 -9.55 30.58
N LYS A 97 -39.53 -10.87 30.34
CA LYS A 97 -38.34 -11.67 30.00
C LYS A 97 -37.63 -11.15 28.75
N LEU A 98 -38.37 -10.92 27.66
CA LEU A 98 -37.83 -10.41 26.39
C LEU A 98 -37.21 -9.01 26.52
N LYS A 99 -37.77 -8.15 27.39
CA LYS A 99 -37.15 -6.86 27.72
C LYS A 99 -35.82 -7.04 28.44
N LYS A 100 -35.76 -7.93 29.43
CA LYS A 100 -34.51 -8.19 30.15
C LYS A 100 -33.46 -8.81 29.23
N GLU A 101 -33.82 -9.86 28.48
CA GLU A 101 -32.94 -10.49 27.47
C GLU A 101 -32.40 -9.47 26.47
N LYS A 102 -33.22 -8.49 26.07
CA LYS A 102 -32.77 -7.37 25.25
C LYS A 102 -31.80 -6.43 25.98
N GLN A 103 -32.06 -6.07 27.24
CA GLN A 103 -31.18 -5.20 28.02
C GLN A 103 -29.83 -5.87 28.30
N ASP A 104 -29.84 -7.13 28.72
CA ASP A 104 -28.65 -7.96 28.93
C ASP A 104 -27.79 -8.02 27.63
N TYR A 105 -28.45 -8.09 26.46
CA TYR A 105 -27.79 -8.02 25.14
C TYR A 105 -27.25 -6.62 24.79
N GLU A 106 -28.02 -5.55 25.02
CA GLU A 106 -27.57 -4.17 24.77
C GLU A 106 -26.35 -3.80 25.65
N GLU A 107 -26.33 -4.23 26.92
CA GLU A 107 -25.17 -4.07 27.82
C GLU A 107 -23.96 -4.89 27.37
N MET A 108 -24.16 -6.14 26.92
CA MET A 108 -23.10 -6.97 26.35
C MET A 108 -22.50 -6.36 25.08
N MET A 109 -23.33 -5.81 24.18
CA MET A 109 -22.85 -5.15 22.96
C MET A 109 -22.04 -3.89 23.28
N VAL A 110 -22.51 -3.02 24.19
CA VAL A 110 -21.76 -1.83 24.63
C VAL A 110 -20.42 -2.22 25.29
N LYS A 111 -20.38 -3.35 26.03
CA LYS A 111 -19.14 -3.89 26.58
C LYS A 111 -18.17 -4.34 25.47
N LEU A 112 -18.64 -5.10 24.48
CA LEU A 112 -17.83 -5.58 23.36
C LEU A 112 -17.32 -4.43 22.48
N GLU A 113 -18.15 -3.41 22.21
CA GLU A 113 -17.75 -2.20 21.49
C GLU A 113 -16.64 -1.44 22.24
N LYS A 114 -16.75 -1.33 23.58
CA LYS A 114 -15.74 -0.71 24.42
C LYS A 114 -14.43 -1.51 24.46
N GLU A 115 -14.51 -2.84 24.55
CA GLU A 115 -13.33 -3.72 24.52
C GLU A 115 -12.62 -3.67 23.17
N ALA A 116 -13.37 -3.70 22.05
CA ALA A 116 -12.83 -3.52 20.71
C ALA A 116 -12.20 -2.13 20.48
N TRP A 117 -12.79 -1.07 21.05
CA TRP A 117 -12.21 0.28 21.01
C TRP A 117 -10.92 0.38 21.83
N MET A 118 -10.88 -0.18 23.04
CA MET A 118 -9.65 -0.21 23.85
C MET A 118 -8.53 -0.99 23.14
N GLN A 119 -8.82 -2.16 22.57
CA GLN A 119 -7.86 -2.92 21.75
C GLN A 119 -7.42 -2.20 20.47
N MET A 120 -8.21 -1.25 19.95
CA MET A 120 -7.82 -0.41 18.82
C MET A 120 -6.80 0.63 19.27
N VAL A 121 -7.11 1.39 20.33
CA VAL A 121 -6.24 2.44 20.91
C VAL A 121 -4.95 1.85 21.48
N GLU A 122 -5.00 0.64 22.04
CA GLU A 122 -3.82 -0.06 22.55
C GLU A 122 -2.87 -0.48 21.43
N ARG A 123 -3.39 -1.04 20.32
CA ARG A 123 -2.58 -1.34 19.12
C ARG A 123 -2.04 -0.09 18.43
N GLU A 124 -2.79 1.00 18.43
CA GLU A 124 -2.36 2.31 17.90
C GLU A 124 -1.18 2.86 18.72
N ARG A 125 -1.28 2.86 20.05
CA ARG A 125 -0.17 3.22 20.96
C ARG A 125 1.04 2.31 20.82
N GLU A 126 0.83 0.99 20.70
CA GLU A 126 1.92 0.05 20.41
C GLU A 126 2.62 0.36 19.08
N GLN A 127 1.88 0.80 18.07
CA GLN A 127 2.45 1.22 16.78
C GLN A 127 3.25 2.52 16.93
N GLU A 128 2.69 3.56 17.56
CA GLU A 128 3.40 4.80 17.88
C GLU A 128 4.66 4.59 18.74
N GLU A 129 4.64 3.63 19.68
CA GLU A 129 5.81 3.30 20.50
C GLU A 129 6.88 2.55 19.69
N LYS A 130 6.48 1.57 18.86
CA LYS A 130 7.41 0.85 17.97
C LYS A 130 8.00 1.77 16.91
N GLU A 131 7.26 2.75 16.42
CA GLU A 131 7.76 3.77 15.48
C GLU A 131 8.72 4.75 16.17
N ARG A 132 8.37 5.28 17.36
CA ARG A 132 9.28 6.12 18.15
C ARG A 132 10.56 5.37 18.57
N GLN A 133 10.47 4.08 18.87
CA GLN A 133 11.64 3.23 19.16
C GLN A 133 12.54 3.09 17.93
N LYS A 134 11.98 2.70 16.77
CA LYS A 134 12.71 2.62 15.50
C LYS A 134 13.38 3.94 15.13
N GLU A 135 12.67 5.06 15.24
CA GLU A 135 13.23 6.38 14.93
C GLU A 135 14.38 6.74 15.88
N GLN A 136 14.25 6.43 17.18
CA GLN A 136 15.35 6.61 18.14
C GLN A 136 16.54 5.70 17.86
N GLU A 137 16.34 4.45 17.42
CA GLU A 137 17.41 3.54 17.00
C GLU A 137 18.10 4.01 15.73
N GLU A 138 17.35 4.47 14.73
CA GLU A 138 17.91 5.03 13.49
C GLU A 138 18.69 6.32 13.76
N ARG A 139 18.15 7.22 14.59
CA ARG A 139 18.85 8.43 15.08
C ARG A 139 20.13 8.06 15.85
N LYS A 140 20.11 7.03 16.69
CA LYS A 140 21.31 6.53 17.40
C LYS A 140 22.35 5.97 16.42
N LYS A 141 21.94 5.14 15.45
CA LYS A 141 22.83 4.59 14.42
C LYS A 141 23.49 5.69 13.60
N LYS A 142 22.72 6.64 13.05
CA LYS A 142 23.26 7.80 12.31
C LYS A 142 24.18 8.66 13.18
N ALA A 143 23.88 8.84 14.48
CA ALA A 143 24.75 9.55 15.41
C ALA A 143 26.03 8.78 15.79
N GLN A 144 26.04 7.44 15.72
CA GLN A 144 27.25 6.62 15.87
C GLN A 144 28.09 6.66 14.59
N GLU A 145 27.46 6.51 13.43
CA GLU A 145 28.12 6.60 12.13
C GLU A 145 28.78 7.97 11.91
N MET A 146 28.09 9.07 12.22
CA MET A 146 28.67 10.42 12.17
C MET A 146 29.82 10.62 13.18
N LYS A 147 29.84 9.89 14.30
CA LYS A 147 30.98 9.89 15.23
C LYS A 147 32.18 9.11 14.68
N TRP A 148 31.96 7.96 14.03
CA TRP A 148 33.02 7.22 13.35
C TRP A 148 33.60 8.03 12.18
N ARG A 149 32.76 8.58 11.30
CA ARG A 149 33.18 9.49 10.21
C ARG A 149 34.01 10.66 10.76
N LYS A 150 33.58 11.29 11.87
CA LYS A 150 34.32 12.38 12.51
C LYS A 150 35.68 11.93 13.09
N ARG A 151 35.71 10.85 13.89
CA ARG A 151 36.96 10.27 14.43
C ARG A 151 37.92 9.84 13.33
N MET A 152 37.41 9.25 12.25
CA MET A 152 38.19 8.82 11.08
C MET A 152 38.87 10.00 10.37
N LEU A 153 38.15 11.12 10.19
CA LEU A 153 38.71 12.34 9.62
C LEU A 153 39.71 13.03 10.55
N GLU A 154 39.45 13.05 11.86
CA GLU A 154 40.37 13.63 12.86
C GLU A 154 41.66 12.80 12.99
N ALA A 155 41.56 11.48 13.11
CA ALA A 155 42.71 10.59 13.16
C ALA A 155 43.55 10.63 11.86
N ALA A 156 42.91 10.76 10.69
CA ALA A 156 43.62 10.92 9.42
C ALA A 156 44.24 12.33 9.24
N PHE A 157 43.75 13.34 9.97
CA PHE A 157 44.36 14.68 10.02
C PHE A 157 45.54 14.74 10.99
N ASP A 158 45.49 14.01 12.11
CA ASP A 158 46.57 13.95 13.10
C ASP A 158 47.66 12.89 12.78
N GLY A 159 47.34 11.91 11.92
CA GLY A 159 48.24 10.80 11.53
C GLY A 159 48.17 9.56 12.43
N ASP A 160 47.04 9.34 13.12
CA ASP A 160 46.85 8.26 14.09
C ASP A 160 46.32 6.97 13.42
N ASP A 161 47.26 6.11 13.02
CA ASP A 161 47.00 4.80 12.42
C ASP A 161 46.27 3.83 13.39
N ASP A 162 46.50 3.97 14.70
CA ASP A 162 45.89 3.10 15.73
C ASP A 162 44.42 3.48 15.94
N GLU A 163 44.09 4.77 16.02
CA GLU A 163 42.70 5.24 16.12
C GLU A 163 41.90 4.96 14.83
N ILE A 164 42.53 5.01 13.64
CA ILE A 164 41.89 4.56 12.39
C ILE A 164 41.53 3.07 12.46
N ASN A 165 42.44 2.21 12.91
CA ASN A 165 42.15 0.78 13.05
C ASN A 165 41.14 0.51 14.18
N SER A 166 41.17 1.28 15.26
CA SER A 166 40.19 1.30 16.36
C SER A 166 38.78 1.58 15.85
N VAL A 167 38.56 2.70 15.14
CA VAL A 167 37.27 3.08 14.54
C VAL A 167 36.74 2.00 13.59
N LEU A 168 37.59 1.45 12.71
CA LEU A 168 37.19 0.38 11.81
C LEU A 168 36.86 -0.92 12.57
N SER A 169 37.57 -1.23 13.65
CA SER A 169 37.26 -2.38 14.51
C SER A 169 35.92 -2.23 15.24
N GLU A 170 35.58 -1.03 15.73
CA GLU A 170 34.29 -0.75 16.36
C GLU A 170 33.13 -1.01 15.39
N ALA A 171 33.22 -0.46 14.18
CA ALA A 171 32.24 -0.69 13.11
C ALA A 171 32.08 -2.19 12.81
N LEU A 172 33.19 -2.90 12.60
CA LEU A 172 33.22 -4.36 12.39
C LEU A 172 32.55 -5.15 13.53
N THR A 173 32.72 -4.76 14.80
CA THR A 173 32.03 -5.46 15.91
C THR A 173 30.53 -5.22 15.91
N ASN A 174 30.05 -4.06 15.44
CA ASN A 174 28.63 -3.75 15.41
C ASN A 174 27.92 -4.40 14.22
N ASP A 175 28.58 -4.52 13.07
CA ASP A 175 28.05 -5.28 11.94
C ASP A 175 28.00 -6.79 12.23
N LYS A 176 28.98 -7.33 12.97
CA LYS A 176 28.95 -8.73 13.42
C LYS A 176 27.79 -9.04 14.37
N LYS A 177 27.26 -8.05 15.11
CA LYS A 177 26.06 -8.18 15.97
C LYS A 177 24.74 -8.17 15.17
N GLN A 178 24.76 -7.94 13.86
CA GLN A 178 23.57 -8.03 13.00
C GLN A 178 23.27 -9.49 12.63
N GLU A 179 22.80 -10.27 13.61
CA GLU A 179 22.66 -11.74 13.51
C GLU A 179 21.71 -12.22 12.39
N ASN A 180 20.71 -11.41 12.03
CA ASN A 180 19.64 -11.75 11.07
C ASN A 180 20.08 -11.82 9.59
N ILE A 181 21.37 -11.65 9.28
CA ILE A 181 21.90 -11.57 7.91
C ILE A 181 22.79 -12.78 7.59
N SER A 182 22.55 -13.39 6.42
CA SER A 182 23.35 -14.49 5.85
C SER A 182 24.83 -14.11 5.72
N GLU A 183 25.73 -15.05 6.00
CA GLU A 183 27.18 -14.83 6.13
C GLU A 183 27.80 -14.07 4.95
N ALA A 184 27.55 -14.49 3.70
CA ALA A 184 28.06 -13.80 2.50
C ALA A 184 27.52 -12.37 2.35
N VAL A 185 26.26 -12.12 2.73
CA VAL A 185 25.66 -10.77 2.70
C VAL A 185 26.20 -9.90 3.83
N ARG A 186 26.53 -10.50 4.98
CA ARG A 186 27.19 -9.84 6.11
C ARG A 186 28.60 -9.40 5.74
N GLU A 187 29.36 -10.23 5.02
CA GLU A 187 30.68 -9.84 4.48
C GLU A 187 30.60 -8.68 3.49
N LEU A 188 29.63 -8.70 2.57
CA LEU A 188 29.42 -7.61 1.60
C LEU A 188 29.00 -6.31 2.31
N HIS A 189 28.14 -6.39 3.33
CA HIS A 189 27.77 -5.24 4.15
C HIS A 189 28.99 -4.65 4.88
N ILE A 190 29.79 -5.51 5.53
CA ILE A 190 31.05 -5.13 6.18
C ILE A 190 32.01 -4.43 5.21
N LYS A 191 32.26 -5.01 4.02
CA LYS A 191 33.15 -4.43 3.00
C LYS A 191 32.63 -3.06 2.53
N LYS A 192 31.32 -2.93 2.30
CA LYS A 192 30.67 -1.67 1.89
C LYS A 192 30.71 -0.60 2.98
N HIS A 193 30.53 -0.97 4.24
CA HIS A 193 30.60 -0.07 5.38
C HIS A 193 32.04 0.40 5.64
N GLN A 194 33.03 -0.50 5.55
CA GLN A 194 34.45 -0.16 5.60
C GLN A 194 34.83 0.86 4.50
N LEU A 195 34.42 0.61 3.24
CA LEU A 195 34.63 1.55 2.12
C LEU A 195 33.98 2.91 2.41
N SER A 196 32.71 2.93 2.87
CA SER A 196 32.01 4.17 3.23
C SER A 196 32.59 4.92 4.44
N LEU A 197 33.50 4.33 5.21
CA LEU A 197 34.28 4.99 6.25
C LEU A 197 35.65 5.44 5.73
N ALA A 198 36.29 4.67 4.84
CA ALA A 198 37.54 5.05 4.18
C ALA A 198 37.35 6.26 3.23
N ASP A 199 36.24 6.29 2.50
CA ASP A 199 35.81 7.37 1.59
C ASP A 199 34.76 8.30 2.25
N CYS A 200 34.79 8.48 3.57
CA CYS A 200 33.92 9.48 4.19
C CYS A 200 34.38 10.91 3.86
N GLU A 201 33.48 11.90 3.90
CA GLU A 201 33.80 13.29 3.50
C GLU A 201 33.61 14.28 4.64
N ASP A 202 34.48 15.29 4.70
CA ASP A 202 34.31 16.49 5.54
C ASP A 202 33.31 17.50 4.93
N ALA A 203 33.12 18.65 5.59
CA ALA A 203 32.24 19.73 5.11
C ALA A 203 32.72 20.42 3.81
N ASN A 204 33.88 20.02 3.26
CA ASN A 204 34.49 20.48 2.03
C ASN A 204 34.70 19.35 0.99
N GLY A 205 34.19 18.13 1.23
CA GLY A 205 34.36 16.97 0.35
C GLY A 205 35.75 16.32 0.42
N ASN A 206 36.53 16.60 1.46
CA ASN A 206 37.84 16.00 1.66
C ASN A 206 37.68 14.62 2.31
N THR A 207 38.35 13.61 1.74
CA THR A 207 38.43 12.25 2.32
C THR A 207 39.53 12.14 3.37
N PRO A 208 39.51 11.12 4.26
CA PRO A 208 40.65 10.78 5.12
C PRO A 208 41.98 10.72 4.37
N LEU A 209 42.00 10.15 3.16
CA LEU A 209 43.20 10.09 2.32
C LEU A 209 43.66 11.48 1.85
N SER A 210 42.72 12.39 1.60
CA SER A 210 42.97 13.79 1.24
C SER A 210 43.60 14.59 2.39
N GLU A 211 43.15 14.39 3.63
CA GLU A 211 43.74 15.04 4.81
C GLU A 211 45.08 14.39 5.22
N ALA A 212 45.19 13.06 5.23
CA ALA A 212 46.45 12.36 5.50
C ALA A 212 47.56 12.76 4.51
N SER A 213 47.20 13.00 3.25
CA SER A 213 48.12 13.51 2.22
C SER A 213 48.50 14.98 2.40
N ALA A 214 47.68 15.79 3.09
CA ALA A 214 48.01 17.18 3.41
C ALA A 214 48.96 17.32 4.60
N GLY A 215 48.98 16.35 5.53
CA GLY A 215 49.98 16.25 6.61
C GLY A 215 51.20 15.37 6.29
N GLY A 216 51.18 14.68 5.15
CA GLY A 216 52.31 13.87 4.67
C GLY A 216 52.47 12.51 5.34
N TYR A 217 51.42 12.00 6.01
CA TYR A 217 51.47 10.78 6.82
C TYR A 217 51.53 9.51 5.97
N VAL A 218 52.74 9.11 5.57
CA VAL A 218 52.99 7.97 4.65
C VAL A 218 52.34 6.67 5.10
N ASN A 219 52.47 6.30 6.38
CA ASN A 219 51.89 5.07 6.92
C ASN A 219 50.35 5.09 6.81
N THR A 220 49.74 6.23 7.18
CA THR A 220 48.30 6.47 7.10
C THR A 220 47.78 6.43 5.67
N ILE A 221 48.52 7.01 4.71
CA ILE A 221 48.23 6.90 3.28
C ILE A 221 48.20 5.44 2.84
N GLN A 222 49.23 4.65 3.18
CA GLN A 222 49.28 3.22 2.84
C GLN A 222 48.16 2.43 3.52
N LEU A 223 47.85 2.72 4.79
CA LEU A 223 46.77 2.09 5.55
C LEU A 223 45.42 2.34 4.87
N LEU A 224 45.10 3.59 4.54
CA LEU A 224 43.83 3.97 3.91
C LEU A 224 43.65 3.35 2.53
N LEU A 225 44.72 3.30 1.72
CA LEU A 225 44.72 2.60 0.44
C LEU A 225 44.48 1.09 0.60
N GLN A 226 45.09 0.45 1.60
CA GLN A 226 44.81 -0.96 1.95
C GLN A 226 43.37 -1.20 2.43
N LYS A 227 42.72 -0.21 3.08
CA LYS A 227 41.29 -0.29 3.43
C LYS A 227 40.37 -0.03 2.24
N GLY A 228 40.89 0.48 1.12
CA GLY A 228 40.19 0.63 -0.16
C GLY A 228 39.79 2.05 -0.55
N ALA A 229 40.37 3.09 0.07
CA ALA A 229 40.07 4.49 -0.26
C ALA A 229 40.40 4.86 -1.73
N GLU A 230 39.58 5.71 -2.35
CA GLU A 230 39.75 6.15 -3.73
C GLU A 230 40.89 7.18 -3.87
N ILE A 231 41.99 6.72 -4.46
CA ILE A 231 43.26 7.46 -4.57
C ILE A 231 43.15 8.76 -5.35
N ASN A 232 42.22 8.83 -6.30
CA ASN A 232 41.99 10.01 -7.14
C ASN A 232 40.73 10.80 -6.71
N SER A 233 40.30 10.69 -5.45
CA SER A 233 39.17 11.45 -4.88
C SER A 233 39.31 12.97 -5.08
N ARG A 234 38.18 13.67 -5.33
CA ARG A 234 38.15 15.11 -5.68
C ARG A 234 37.21 15.85 -4.72
N GLY A 235 37.76 16.65 -3.80
CA GLY A 235 36.96 17.49 -2.90
C GLY A 235 36.32 18.70 -3.59
N ARG A 236 35.70 19.62 -2.84
CA ARG A 236 34.96 20.80 -3.36
C ARG A 236 35.77 21.68 -4.32
N TYR A 237 37.09 21.74 -4.16
CA TYR A 237 38.00 22.49 -5.04
C TYR A 237 38.66 21.62 -6.11
N GLU A 238 38.14 20.41 -6.31
CA GLU A 238 38.65 19.34 -7.18
C GLU A 238 40.11 18.92 -6.93
N ARG A 239 40.65 19.28 -5.77
CA ARG A 239 41.98 18.92 -5.30
C ARG A 239 42.02 17.44 -4.95
N THR A 240 42.98 16.72 -5.53
CA THR A 240 43.27 15.31 -5.23
C THR A 240 44.19 15.18 -4.01
N PRO A 241 44.29 13.98 -3.40
CA PRO A 241 45.30 13.70 -2.38
C PRO A 241 46.72 14.05 -2.86
N LEU A 242 47.06 13.70 -4.11
CA LEU A 242 48.33 14.03 -4.75
C LEU A 242 48.57 15.55 -4.87
N TRP A 243 47.55 16.33 -5.26
CA TRP A 243 47.64 17.80 -5.30
C TRP A 243 47.93 18.39 -3.91
N ARG A 244 47.35 17.81 -2.84
CA ARG A 244 47.58 18.27 -1.46
C ARG A 244 48.98 17.93 -0.94
N ALA A 245 49.46 16.71 -1.15
CA ALA A 245 50.83 16.33 -0.82
C ALA A 245 51.85 17.21 -1.57
N ALA A 246 51.56 17.54 -2.83
CA ALA A 246 52.37 18.44 -3.65
C ALA A 246 52.34 19.90 -3.15
N PHE A 247 51.16 20.43 -2.79
CA PHE A 247 50.99 21.76 -2.19
C PHE A 247 51.76 21.92 -0.87
N ALA A 248 51.81 20.86 -0.05
CA ALA A 248 52.50 20.85 1.24
C ALA A 248 53.99 20.46 1.16
N GLY A 249 54.49 20.03 -0.01
CA GLY A 249 55.90 19.65 -0.21
C GLY A 249 56.30 18.28 0.34
N HIS A 250 55.34 17.37 0.59
CA HIS A 250 55.60 16.07 1.21
C HIS A 250 56.09 15.02 0.21
N LEU A 251 57.40 15.02 -0.05
CA LEU A 251 58.07 14.17 -1.05
C LEU A 251 57.71 12.67 -0.98
N GLN A 252 57.80 12.07 0.22
CA GLN A 252 57.54 10.64 0.40
C GLN A 252 56.05 10.30 0.21
N ALA A 253 55.14 11.21 0.60
CA ALA A 253 53.72 11.04 0.36
C ALA A 253 53.39 11.13 -1.14
N VAL A 254 54.01 12.06 -1.87
CA VAL A 254 53.88 12.16 -3.34
C VAL A 254 54.37 10.88 -4.02
N GLN A 255 55.54 10.35 -3.64
CA GLN A 255 56.08 9.09 -4.18
C GLN A 255 55.11 7.91 -3.95
N VAL A 256 54.66 7.70 -2.71
CA VAL A 256 53.75 6.59 -2.37
C VAL A 256 52.39 6.71 -3.07
N LEU A 257 51.86 7.92 -3.25
CA LEU A 257 50.62 8.13 -4.02
C LEU A 257 50.81 7.78 -5.50
N LEU A 258 51.92 8.21 -6.13
CA LEU A 258 52.23 7.90 -7.52
C LEU A 258 52.45 6.39 -7.75
N GLU A 259 53.18 5.72 -6.86
CA GLU A 259 53.39 4.27 -6.87
C GLU A 259 52.10 3.45 -6.75
N ASN A 260 51.07 4.01 -6.10
CA ASN A 260 49.75 3.37 -5.95
C ASN A 260 48.73 3.80 -7.03
N GLY A 261 49.13 4.58 -8.04
CA GLY A 261 48.29 4.94 -9.18
C GLY A 261 47.53 6.27 -9.06
N ALA A 262 48.00 7.21 -8.25
CA ALA A 262 47.53 8.59 -8.31
C ALA A 262 47.91 9.24 -9.64
N ASP A 263 46.99 9.97 -10.26
CA ASP A 263 47.21 10.56 -11.58
C ASP A 263 47.71 12.02 -11.49
N PRO A 264 48.96 12.33 -11.88
CA PRO A 264 49.51 13.69 -11.85
C PRO A 264 48.88 14.64 -12.89
N ARG A 265 48.07 14.13 -13.82
CA ARG A 265 47.31 14.90 -14.81
C ARG A 265 46.00 15.47 -14.25
N LEU A 266 45.62 15.10 -13.03
CA LEU A 266 44.40 15.61 -12.38
C LEU A 266 44.62 17.00 -11.80
N HIS A 267 44.02 17.99 -12.48
CA HIS A 267 44.05 19.39 -12.07
C HIS A 267 43.00 19.67 -10.98
N ALA A 268 43.23 20.70 -10.17
CA ALA A 268 42.21 21.31 -9.31
C ALA A 268 41.29 22.26 -10.12
N ASN A 269 40.22 22.75 -9.48
CA ASN A 269 39.19 23.61 -10.10
C ASN A 269 39.75 24.97 -10.59
N ASP A 270 40.86 25.44 -10.02
CA ASP A 270 41.61 26.61 -10.50
C ASP A 270 42.53 26.33 -11.71
N GLY A 271 42.43 25.12 -12.29
CA GLY A 271 43.24 24.65 -13.40
C GLY A 271 44.68 24.28 -13.03
N THR A 272 45.05 24.23 -11.74
CA THR A 272 46.42 23.87 -11.34
C THR A 272 46.66 22.37 -11.28
N SER A 273 47.73 21.89 -11.92
CA SER A 273 48.25 20.54 -11.70
C SER A 273 49.08 20.46 -10.40
N PRO A 274 49.29 19.26 -9.83
CA PRO A 274 50.20 19.05 -8.70
C PRO A 274 51.60 19.65 -8.93
N GLN A 275 52.15 19.52 -10.15
CA GLN A 275 53.45 20.11 -10.50
C GLN A 275 53.42 21.65 -10.49
N GLN A 276 52.37 22.24 -11.08
CA GLN A 276 52.23 23.70 -11.15
C GLN A 276 52.05 24.36 -9.77
N VAL A 277 51.44 23.66 -8.81
CA VAL A 277 51.28 24.22 -7.46
C VAL A 277 52.59 24.20 -6.66
N CYS A 278 53.45 23.19 -6.84
CA CYS A 278 54.82 23.21 -6.28
C CYS A 278 55.63 24.39 -6.84
N TYR A 279 55.63 24.57 -8.16
CA TYR A 279 56.32 25.68 -8.81
C TYR A 279 55.80 27.04 -8.29
N LYS A 280 54.47 27.22 -8.18
CA LYS A 280 53.87 28.44 -7.61
C LYS A 280 54.31 28.67 -6.16
N MET A 281 54.34 27.65 -5.31
CA MET A 281 54.80 27.80 -3.92
C MET A 281 56.28 28.14 -3.81
N SER A 282 57.13 27.48 -4.62
CA SER A 282 58.57 27.78 -4.69
C SER A 282 58.83 29.23 -5.14
N GLN A 283 58.08 29.74 -6.12
CA GLN A 283 58.21 31.11 -6.63
C GLN A 283 57.67 32.18 -5.68
N LEU A 284 56.61 31.88 -4.93
CA LEU A 284 55.99 32.85 -4.01
C LEU A 284 56.77 33.03 -2.69
N GLY A 285 57.71 32.14 -2.38
CA GLY A 285 58.48 32.19 -1.13
C GLY A 285 57.65 31.96 0.13
N ILE A 286 56.42 31.43 -0.01
CA ILE A 286 55.50 31.15 1.10
C ILE A 286 55.84 29.78 1.71
N SER A 287 57.11 29.61 2.10
CA SER A 287 57.43 28.66 3.16
C SER A 287 56.89 29.25 4.47
N SER A 288 55.73 28.76 4.92
CA SER A 288 55.47 28.75 6.36
C SER A 288 56.63 28.02 7.04
N ALA A 289 56.96 28.38 8.28
CA ALA A 289 58.23 28.00 8.93
C ALA A 289 58.40 26.50 9.27
N LEU A 290 57.62 25.61 8.65
CA LEU A 290 57.71 24.15 8.73
C LEU A 290 58.18 23.49 7.41
N ILE A 291 58.05 24.14 6.25
CA ILE A 291 58.30 23.49 4.94
C ILE A 291 59.68 23.90 4.40
N GLU A 292 60.59 22.94 4.27
CA GLU A 292 61.87 23.16 3.60
C GLU A 292 61.67 23.37 2.09
N VAL A 293 62.23 24.46 1.56
CA VAL A 293 62.19 24.79 0.11
C VAL A 293 62.80 23.66 -0.75
N ALA A 294 63.79 22.94 -0.19
CA ALA A 294 64.39 21.76 -0.83
C ALA A 294 63.38 20.62 -1.08
N ALA A 295 62.41 20.42 -0.18
CA ALA A 295 61.39 19.38 -0.33
C ALA A 295 60.40 19.72 -1.47
N ILE A 296 60.00 20.99 -1.59
CA ILE A 296 59.16 21.47 -2.70
C ILE A 296 59.87 21.28 -4.05
N ALA A 297 61.16 21.61 -4.13
CA ALA A 297 61.97 21.41 -5.34
C ALA A 297 62.09 19.93 -5.72
N GLY A 298 62.33 19.04 -4.73
CA GLY A 298 62.36 17.59 -4.96
C GLY A 298 61.01 17.02 -5.42
N VAL A 299 59.89 17.56 -4.93
CA VAL A 299 58.55 17.18 -5.40
C VAL A 299 58.33 17.63 -6.86
N GLU A 300 58.75 18.85 -7.23
CA GLU A 300 58.65 19.31 -8.62
C GLU A 300 59.51 18.44 -9.55
N GLU A 301 60.71 18.05 -9.13
CA GLU A 301 61.60 17.15 -9.89
C GLU A 301 60.98 15.76 -10.05
N VAL A 302 60.43 15.15 -9.00
CA VAL A 302 59.72 13.86 -9.09
C VAL A 302 58.52 13.96 -10.02
N LEU A 303 57.63 14.95 -9.85
CA LEU A 303 56.45 15.10 -10.71
C LEU A 303 56.79 15.40 -12.17
N LYS A 304 57.96 15.99 -12.44
CA LYS A 304 58.46 16.29 -13.79
C LYS A 304 59.19 15.12 -14.46
N SER A 305 59.80 14.23 -13.67
CA SER A 305 60.55 13.07 -14.15
C SER A 305 59.75 11.75 -14.13
N TRP A 306 58.59 11.75 -13.47
CA TRP A 306 57.71 10.58 -13.38
C TRP A 306 57.27 10.06 -14.75
N ASN A 307 57.39 8.75 -14.99
CA ASN A 307 56.92 8.16 -16.23
C ASN A 307 55.40 7.95 -16.20
N ILE A 308 54.68 8.75 -16.98
CA ILE A 308 53.22 8.68 -17.15
C ILE A 308 52.78 7.28 -17.62
N GLU A 309 53.59 6.55 -18.39
CA GLU A 309 53.30 5.18 -18.82
C GLU A 309 53.10 4.21 -17.63
N GLN A 310 53.83 4.41 -16.53
CA GLN A 310 53.69 3.60 -15.32
C GLN A 310 52.36 3.88 -14.62
N THR A 311 51.95 5.15 -14.57
CA THR A 311 50.62 5.54 -14.08
C THR A 311 49.52 4.99 -14.98
N ASP A 312 49.66 5.01 -16.30
CA ASP A 312 48.67 4.45 -17.22
C ASP A 312 48.57 2.91 -17.12
N GLU A 313 49.68 2.20 -16.90
CA GLU A 313 49.64 0.75 -16.63
C GLU A 313 48.97 0.43 -15.29
N LEU A 314 49.21 1.25 -14.25
CA LEU A 314 48.55 1.12 -12.94
C LEU A 314 47.06 1.43 -13.01
N LEU A 315 46.67 2.53 -13.66
CA LEU A 315 45.27 2.91 -13.89
C LEU A 315 44.53 1.82 -14.68
N LYS A 316 45.15 1.27 -15.74
CA LYS A 316 44.58 0.15 -16.49
C LYS A 316 44.40 -1.11 -15.62
N LYS A 317 45.37 -1.45 -14.77
CA LYS A 317 45.22 -2.55 -13.79
C LYS A 317 44.11 -2.27 -12.77
N ILE A 318 43.95 -1.02 -12.33
CA ILE A 318 42.86 -0.62 -11.41
C ILE A 318 41.50 -0.74 -12.12
N GLU A 319 41.40 -0.30 -13.37
CA GLU A 319 40.19 -0.37 -14.19
C GLU A 319 39.81 -1.82 -14.55
N GLU A 320 40.75 -2.65 -14.98
CA GLU A 320 40.54 -4.10 -15.20
C GLU A 320 40.09 -4.82 -13.92
N ASN A 321 40.60 -4.41 -12.75
CA ASN A 321 40.14 -4.94 -11.46
C ASN A 321 38.76 -4.41 -11.04
N LYS A 322 38.42 -3.16 -11.34
CA LYS A 322 37.08 -2.57 -11.14
C LYS A 322 36.05 -3.26 -12.06
N GLU A 323 36.37 -3.45 -13.33
CA GLU A 323 35.55 -4.21 -14.29
C GLU A 323 35.36 -5.66 -13.84
N ARG A 324 36.41 -6.37 -13.40
CA ARG A 324 36.29 -7.77 -12.99
C ARG A 324 35.35 -7.91 -11.79
N LYS A 325 35.47 -7.04 -10.78
CA LYS A 325 34.54 -6.97 -9.65
C LYS A 325 33.11 -6.71 -10.12
N LEU A 326 32.89 -5.73 -10.98
CA LEU A 326 31.56 -5.42 -11.53
C LEU A 326 30.96 -6.63 -12.27
N LYS A 327 31.73 -7.31 -13.12
CA LYS A 327 31.31 -8.51 -13.87
C LYS A 327 31.04 -9.71 -12.95
N GLU A 328 31.77 -9.84 -11.83
CA GLU A 328 31.50 -10.84 -10.79
C GLU A 328 30.22 -10.50 -9.98
N GLU A 329 29.99 -9.24 -9.65
CA GLU A 329 28.79 -8.76 -8.96
C GLU A 329 27.54 -8.89 -9.85
N GLU A 330 27.58 -8.47 -11.11
CA GLU A 330 26.49 -8.67 -12.09
C GLU A 330 26.14 -10.15 -12.25
N LYS A 331 27.15 -11.03 -12.27
CA LYS A 331 26.98 -12.48 -12.36
C LYS A 331 26.32 -13.06 -11.10
N GLN A 332 26.70 -12.60 -9.91
CA GLN A 332 26.07 -13.00 -8.65
C GLN A 332 24.62 -12.49 -8.56
N GLN A 333 24.38 -11.21 -8.88
CA GLN A 333 23.05 -10.61 -8.92
C GLN A 333 22.14 -11.36 -9.89
N LYS A 334 22.62 -11.66 -11.12
CA LYS A 334 21.85 -12.45 -12.09
C LYS A 334 21.52 -13.84 -11.57
N GLN A 335 22.48 -14.54 -10.95
CA GLN A 335 22.23 -15.84 -10.33
C GLN A 335 21.20 -15.77 -9.19
N GLU A 336 21.11 -14.65 -8.47
CA GLU A 336 20.07 -14.43 -7.46
C GLU A 336 18.71 -14.12 -8.09
N CYS A 337 18.63 -13.29 -9.12
CA CYS A 337 17.40 -13.07 -9.89
C CYS A 337 16.86 -14.39 -10.47
N ASP A 338 17.70 -15.16 -11.19
CA ASP A 338 17.38 -16.48 -11.75
C ASP A 338 16.87 -17.45 -10.67
N ARG A 339 17.32 -17.30 -9.42
CA ARG A 339 16.93 -18.13 -8.26
C ARG A 339 15.61 -17.65 -7.62
N LEU A 340 15.33 -16.35 -7.63
CA LEU A 340 14.09 -15.77 -7.10
C LEU A 340 12.93 -15.94 -8.09
N GLU A 341 13.17 -15.80 -9.39
CA GLU A 341 12.18 -16.06 -10.44
C GLU A 341 11.69 -17.52 -10.40
N LYS A 342 12.60 -18.49 -10.24
CA LYS A 342 12.25 -19.90 -10.03
C LYS A 342 11.36 -20.10 -8.80
N LYS A 343 11.71 -19.50 -7.66
CA LYS A 343 10.90 -19.54 -6.43
C LYS A 343 9.53 -18.86 -6.59
N GLN A 344 9.45 -17.76 -7.34
CA GLN A 344 8.16 -17.14 -7.65
C GLN A 344 7.31 -18.07 -8.51
N HIS A 345 7.86 -18.66 -9.57
CA HIS A 345 7.13 -19.60 -10.43
C HIS A 345 6.65 -20.84 -9.66
N GLU A 346 7.48 -21.39 -8.77
CA GLU A 346 7.11 -22.46 -7.84
C GLU A 346 5.95 -22.03 -6.92
N ALA A 347 6.02 -20.84 -6.30
CA ALA A 347 4.97 -20.32 -5.44
C ALA A 347 3.67 -19.95 -6.18
N GLU A 348 3.74 -19.51 -7.44
CA GLU A 348 2.56 -19.29 -8.29
C GLU A 348 1.89 -20.62 -8.69
N LYS A 349 2.68 -21.66 -8.95
CA LYS A 349 2.18 -23.03 -9.21
C LYS A 349 1.55 -23.65 -7.97
N GLU A 350 2.16 -23.46 -6.80
CA GLU A 350 1.62 -23.87 -5.50
C GLU A 350 0.33 -23.11 -5.15
N GLY A 351 0.30 -21.79 -5.35
CA GLY A 351 -0.89 -20.96 -5.16
C GLY A 351 -2.06 -21.41 -6.04
N LYS A 352 -1.82 -21.64 -7.34
CA LYS A 352 -2.82 -22.21 -8.26
C LYS A 352 -3.32 -23.59 -7.81
N ALA A 353 -2.43 -24.44 -7.29
CA ALA A 353 -2.80 -25.75 -6.77
C ALA A 353 -3.64 -25.68 -5.47
N CYS A 354 -3.34 -24.74 -4.57
CA CYS A 354 -4.16 -24.51 -3.37
C CYS A 354 -5.52 -23.87 -3.71
N GLN A 355 -5.57 -22.97 -4.69
CA GLN A 355 -6.80 -22.36 -5.18
C GLN A 355 -7.77 -23.42 -5.77
N MET A 356 -7.29 -24.31 -6.63
CA MET A 356 -8.10 -25.43 -7.16
C MET A 356 -8.60 -26.39 -6.06
N ARG A 357 -7.83 -26.58 -4.97
CA ARG A 357 -8.30 -27.36 -3.80
C ARG A 357 -9.42 -26.65 -3.05
N LEU A 358 -9.29 -25.33 -2.86
CA LEU A 358 -10.29 -24.48 -2.21
C LEU A 358 -11.62 -24.47 -2.98
N GLU A 359 -11.56 -24.35 -4.31
CA GLU A 359 -12.72 -24.46 -5.20
C GLU A 359 -13.38 -25.84 -5.09
N LYS A 360 -12.60 -26.92 -5.15
CA LYS A 360 -13.13 -28.29 -4.99
C LYS A 360 -13.80 -28.50 -3.63
N ALA A 361 -13.21 -28.01 -2.54
CA ALA A 361 -13.78 -28.10 -1.19
C ALA A 361 -15.10 -27.32 -1.09
N HIS A 362 -15.18 -26.11 -1.67
CA HIS A 362 -16.42 -25.35 -1.77
C HIS A 362 -17.52 -26.11 -2.54
N CYS A 363 -17.18 -26.75 -3.66
CA CYS A 363 -18.13 -27.56 -4.44
C CYS A 363 -18.65 -28.78 -3.66
N GLU A 364 -17.77 -29.52 -2.98
CA GLU A 364 -18.18 -30.72 -2.23
C GLU A 364 -19.00 -30.34 -0.97
N LEU A 365 -18.65 -29.25 -0.26
CA LEU A 365 -19.46 -28.75 0.86
C LEU A 365 -20.88 -28.36 0.41
N ASN A 366 -21.01 -27.58 -0.66
CA ASN A 366 -22.33 -27.21 -1.21
C ASN A 366 -23.17 -28.44 -1.58
N LYS A 367 -22.53 -29.49 -2.11
CA LYS A 367 -23.17 -30.79 -2.39
C LYS A 367 -23.61 -31.52 -1.12
N ARG A 368 -22.79 -31.57 -0.05
CA ARG A 368 -23.18 -32.20 1.22
C ARG A 368 -24.31 -31.44 1.93
N ILE A 369 -24.34 -30.11 1.85
CA ILE A 369 -25.46 -29.29 2.35
C ILE A 369 -26.75 -29.67 1.59
N PHE A 370 -26.71 -29.77 0.26
CA PHE A 370 -27.87 -30.19 -0.53
C PHE A 370 -28.33 -31.63 -0.23
N GLU A 371 -27.39 -32.56 -0.01
CA GLU A 371 -27.70 -33.94 0.42
C GLU A 371 -28.33 -33.98 1.82
N HIS A 372 -27.82 -33.19 2.76
CA HIS A 372 -28.38 -33.01 4.10
C HIS A 372 -29.81 -32.43 4.06
N ASP A 373 -30.01 -31.32 3.34
CA ASP A 373 -31.32 -30.64 3.27
C ASP A 373 -32.38 -31.54 2.62
N LYS A 374 -31.98 -32.36 1.64
CA LYS A 374 -32.83 -33.42 1.07
C LYS A 374 -33.17 -34.50 2.09
N CYS A 375 -32.24 -34.91 2.96
CA CYS A 375 -32.52 -35.85 4.05
C CYS A 375 -33.43 -35.25 5.14
N VAL A 376 -33.27 -33.96 5.47
CA VAL A 376 -34.16 -33.21 6.37
C VAL A 376 -35.58 -33.13 5.81
N ALA A 377 -35.74 -32.82 4.52
CA ALA A 377 -37.04 -32.80 3.84
C ALA A 377 -37.74 -34.18 3.80
N MET A 378 -36.98 -35.27 3.90
CA MET A 378 -37.48 -36.66 3.95
C MET A 378 -37.73 -37.18 5.39
N GLY A 379 -37.33 -36.44 6.43
CA GLY A 379 -37.67 -36.73 7.84
C GLY A 379 -36.94 -37.92 8.49
N ASP A 380 -35.84 -38.40 7.91
CA ASP A 380 -35.16 -39.64 8.33
C ASP A 380 -34.00 -39.36 9.31
N GLU A 381 -34.29 -39.34 10.62
CA GLU A 381 -33.36 -38.87 11.67
C GLU A 381 -31.96 -39.51 11.63
N ASN A 382 -31.87 -40.80 11.31
CA ASN A 382 -30.58 -41.50 11.26
C ASN A 382 -29.74 -41.05 10.06
N LYS A 383 -30.37 -40.79 8.90
CA LYS A 383 -29.68 -40.22 7.74
C LYS A 383 -29.25 -38.78 8.00
N ILE A 384 -30.12 -37.96 8.61
CA ILE A 384 -29.84 -36.56 8.94
C ILE A 384 -28.55 -36.43 9.75
N LYS A 385 -28.40 -37.23 10.83
CA LYS A 385 -27.16 -37.25 11.66
C LYS A 385 -25.90 -37.59 10.86
N ILE A 386 -25.98 -38.59 9.98
CA ILE A 386 -24.84 -39.00 9.13
C ILE A 386 -24.49 -37.88 8.15
N THR A 387 -25.49 -37.31 7.45
CA THR A 387 -25.24 -36.21 6.50
C THR A 387 -24.67 -34.97 7.18
N LEU A 388 -25.15 -34.62 8.39
CA LEU A 388 -24.66 -33.48 9.17
C LEU A 388 -23.19 -33.65 9.57
N GLN A 389 -22.77 -34.86 9.99
CA GLN A 389 -21.36 -35.13 10.22
C GLN A 389 -20.53 -34.90 8.94
N THR A 390 -20.98 -35.41 7.78
CA THR A 390 -20.26 -35.19 6.53
C THR A 390 -20.26 -33.73 6.03
N VAL A 391 -21.18 -32.89 6.51
CA VAL A 391 -21.12 -31.44 6.32
C VAL A 391 -20.00 -30.85 7.18
N HIS A 392 -19.94 -31.17 8.47
CA HIS A 392 -18.86 -30.69 9.36
C HIS A 392 -17.46 -31.19 8.93
N ASP A 393 -17.36 -32.41 8.40
CA ASP A 393 -16.12 -32.94 7.83
C ASP A 393 -15.69 -32.09 6.62
N ALA A 394 -16.63 -31.76 5.71
CA ALA A 394 -16.37 -30.92 4.54
C ALA A 394 -16.13 -29.43 4.87
N GLU A 395 -16.76 -28.89 5.92
CA GLU A 395 -16.46 -27.57 6.48
C GLU A 395 -15.02 -27.53 7.03
N THR A 396 -14.58 -28.61 7.69
CA THR A 396 -13.21 -28.74 8.20
C THR A 396 -12.20 -28.81 7.04
N GLU A 397 -12.45 -29.63 6.02
CA GLU A 397 -11.63 -29.64 4.80
C GLU A 397 -11.56 -28.24 4.16
N LEU A 398 -12.69 -27.54 4.06
CA LEU A 398 -12.76 -26.19 3.49
C LEU A 398 -11.92 -25.17 4.28
N GLU A 399 -11.95 -25.17 5.62
CA GLU A 399 -11.10 -24.27 6.41
C GLU A 399 -9.61 -24.60 6.27
N THR A 400 -9.22 -25.88 6.15
CA THR A 400 -7.81 -26.22 5.84
C THR A 400 -7.40 -25.76 4.43
N ALA A 401 -8.31 -25.82 3.45
CA ALA A 401 -8.07 -25.32 2.10
C ALA A 401 -7.97 -23.77 2.06
N LYS A 402 -8.81 -23.06 2.82
CA LYS A 402 -8.70 -21.60 3.00
C LYS A 402 -7.38 -21.20 3.64
N HIS A 403 -6.98 -21.89 4.71
CA HIS A 403 -5.74 -21.59 5.45
C HIS A 403 -4.49 -21.84 4.57
N SER A 404 -4.44 -22.96 3.86
CA SER A 404 -3.33 -23.28 2.96
C SER A 404 -3.28 -22.39 1.70
N SER A 405 -4.44 -21.99 1.15
CA SER A 405 -4.50 -20.98 0.08
C SER A 405 -3.97 -19.61 0.57
N LYS A 406 -4.36 -19.18 1.77
CA LYS A 406 -3.84 -17.95 2.38
C LYS A 406 -2.32 -17.99 2.57
N ILE A 407 -1.77 -19.08 3.12
CA ILE A 407 -0.31 -19.24 3.29
C ILE A 407 0.41 -19.15 1.94
N ALA A 408 -0.12 -19.80 0.90
CA ALA A 408 0.47 -19.72 -0.44
C ALA A 408 0.40 -18.30 -1.04
N HIS A 409 -0.70 -17.57 -0.81
CA HIS A 409 -0.84 -16.17 -1.22
C HIS A 409 0.13 -15.25 -0.48
N ASP A 410 0.24 -15.36 0.84
CA ASP A 410 1.15 -14.57 1.68
C ASP A 410 2.63 -14.85 1.30
N LYS A 411 2.98 -16.12 1.05
CA LYS A 411 4.29 -16.56 0.54
C LYS A 411 4.62 -15.94 -0.83
N LEU A 412 3.66 -15.94 -1.75
CA LEU A 412 3.81 -15.31 -3.06
C LEU A 412 3.95 -13.79 -2.97
N ALA A 413 3.16 -13.14 -2.12
CA ALA A 413 3.23 -11.70 -1.88
C ALA A 413 4.61 -11.29 -1.31
N GLN A 414 5.15 -12.06 -0.37
CA GLN A 414 6.51 -11.84 0.16
C GLN A 414 7.60 -11.99 -0.91
N LEU A 415 7.48 -12.97 -1.82
CA LEU A 415 8.44 -13.14 -2.93
C LEU A 415 8.37 -11.97 -3.93
N LYS A 416 7.16 -11.53 -4.30
CA LYS A 416 6.98 -10.36 -5.18
C LYS A 416 7.44 -9.05 -4.53
N LEU A 417 7.32 -8.93 -3.20
CA LEU A 417 7.88 -7.78 -2.45
C LEU A 417 9.41 -7.75 -2.54
N ARG A 418 10.10 -8.85 -2.26
CA ARG A 418 11.57 -8.94 -2.34
C ARG A 418 12.09 -8.65 -3.75
N PHE A 419 11.41 -9.14 -4.78
CA PHE A 419 11.75 -8.84 -6.17
C PHE A 419 11.62 -7.34 -6.50
N ARG A 420 10.62 -6.66 -5.92
CA ARG A 420 10.47 -5.20 -6.02
C ARG A 420 11.54 -4.44 -5.23
N GLU A 421 11.94 -4.95 -4.07
CA GLU A 421 13.01 -4.37 -3.25
C GLU A 421 14.35 -4.41 -3.99
N GLN A 422 14.75 -5.57 -4.53
CA GLN A 422 15.96 -5.69 -5.35
C GLN A 422 15.90 -4.85 -6.64
N ARG A 423 14.73 -4.74 -7.30
CA ARG A 423 14.56 -3.80 -8.43
C ARG A 423 14.69 -2.34 -8.03
N LYS A 424 14.36 -1.96 -6.79
CA LYS A 424 14.58 -0.60 -6.25
C LYS A 424 16.04 -0.36 -5.89
N GLU A 425 16.72 -1.33 -5.26
CA GLU A 425 18.15 -1.24 -4.95
C GLU A 425 18.99 -1.09 -6.24
N ARG A 426 18.65 -1.87 -7.28
CA ARG A 426 19.26 -1.79 -8.61
C ARG A 426 18.99 -0.47 -9.36
N ALA A 427 17.97 0.30 -8.97
CA ALA A 427 17.61 1.56 -9.62
C ALA A 427 18.43 2.78 -9.11
N GLY A 428 19.21 2.62 -8.04
CA GLY A 428 20.36 3.49 -7.75
C GLY A 428 20.12 4.97 -7.47
N GLY A 429 18.88 5.41 -7.17
CA GLY A 429 18.62 6.83 -6.92
C GLY A 429 17.46 7.13 -5.96
N PRO A 430 17.48 8.28 -5.25
CA PRO A 430 16.35 8.78 -4.46
C PRO A 430 15.27 9.37 -5.38
N GLY A 431 14.74 8.51 -6.27
CA GLY A 431 13.78 8.86 -7.31
C GLY A 431 12.42 8.20 -7.09
N GLU A 432 11.40 9.05 -7.05
CA GLU A 432 9.97 8.73 -7.23
C GLU A 432 9.34 7.62 -6.38
N ASP A 433 8.43 8.04 -5.51
CA ASP A 433 7.34 7.23 -4.95
C ASP A 433 6.22 6.96 -5.99
N VAL A 434 6.60 6.77 -7.27
CA VAL A 434 5.70 6.32 -8.33
C VAL A 434 5.31 4.87 -8.07
N LYS A 435 4.26 4.77 -7.25
CA LYS A 435 3.36 3.64 -7.16
C LYS A 435 2.79 3.40 -8.56
N GLU A 436 3.37 2.45 -9.31
CA GLU A 436 2.69 1.70 -10.38
C GLU A 436 1.56 0.87 -9.78
N GLN A 437 0.57 1.56 -9.24
CA GLN A 437 -0.75 1.04 -8.91
C GLN A 437 -1.58 1.22 -10.17
N VAL A 438 -1.70 0.16 -10.96
CA VAL A 438 -2.44 0.20 -12.22
C VAL A 438 -3.88 0.63 -11.95
N GLY A 439 -4.31 1.68 -12.65
CA GLY A 439 -5.66 2.26 -12.56
C GLY A 439 -5.73 3.68 -11.99
N VAL A 440 -6.69 4.45 -12.49
CA VAL A 440 -6.90 5.85 -12.09
C VAL A 440 -7.49 5.89 -10.67
N LYS A 441 -6.89 6.68 -9.79
CA LYS A 441 -7.39 6.89 -8.42
C LYS A 441 -8.61 7.82 -8.47
N VAL A 442 -9.73 7.38 -7.91
CA VAL A 442 -11.00 8.11 -7.89
C VAL A 442 -11.57 8.07 -6.46
N SER A 443 -12.04 9.19 -5.92
CA SER A 443 -12.78 9.16 -4.65
C SER A 443 -14.25 8.79 -4.88
N ILE A 444 -14.90 8.22 -3.85
CA ILE A 444 -16.31 7.80 -3.92
C ILE A 444 -17.26 8.97 -4.31
N LYS A 445 -16.86 10.22 -4.04
CA LYS A 445 -17.64 11.42 -4.42
C LYS A 445 -17.57 11.73 -5.92
N GLU A 446 -16.43 11.49 -6.54
CA GLU A 446 -16.17 11.77 -7.97
C GLU A 446 -16.66 10.61 -8.86
N LEU A 447 -17.05 9.47 -8.26
CA LEU A 447 -17.39 8.26 -9.01
C LEU A 447 -18.64 8.43 -9.90
N ASP A 448 -19.64 9.25 -9.55
CA ASP A 448 -20.77 9.52 -10.46
C ASP A 448 -20.30 10.31 -11.70
N ASP A 449 -19.45 11.31 -11.50
CA ASP A 449 -18.92 12.15 -12.57
C ASP A 449 -17.99 11.36 -13.50
N VAL A 450 -17.12 10.48 -12.97
CA VAL A 450 -16.23 9.63 -13.77
C VAL A 450 -16.99 8.49 -14.45
N LEU A 451 -17.82 7.74 -13.72
CA LEU A 451 -18.42 6.49 -14.21
C LEU A 451 -19.69 6.71 -15.03
N MET A 452 -20.58 7.59 -14.55
CA MET A 452 -21.89 7.80 -15.15
C MET A 452 -21.84 8.90 -16.21
N ARG A 453 -21.20 10.04 -15.91
CA ARG A 453 -21.14 11.21 -16.80
C ARG A 453 -19.89 11.25 -17.72
N ASP A 454 -18.87 10.46 -17.42
CA ASP A 454 -17.56 10.47 -18.10
C ASP A 454 -16.97 11.88 -18.25
N VAL A 455 -16.87 12.61 -17.13
CA VAL A 455 -16.32 13.97 -17.10
C VAL A 455 -14.85 13.94 -17.54
N GLY A 456 -14.60 14.44 -18.75
CA GLY A 456 -13.30 14.40 -19.41
C GLY A 456 -13.12 13.27 -20.43
N GLY A 457 -14.19 12.52 -20.77
CA GLY A 457 -14.26 11.61 -21.92
C GLY A 457 -13.39 10.35 -21.84
N LYS A 458 -12.72 10.09 -20.71
CA LYS A 458 -11.63 9.10 -20.61
C LYS A 458 -12.10 7.66 -20.79
N ILE A 459 -13.33 7.33 -20.39
CA ILE A 459 -13.87 5.98 -20.60
C ILE A 459 -14.24 5.80 -22.07
N ALA A 460 -14.86 6.79 -22.71
CA ALA A 460 -15.15 6.79 -24.14
C ALA A 460 -13.87 6.72 -24.99
N GLU A 461 -12.88 7.57 -24.74
CA GLU A 461 -11.57 7.58 -25.40
C GLU A 461 -10.83 6.24 -25.26
N SER A 462 -10.91 5.59 -24.09
CA SER A 462 -10.26 4.29 -23.88
C SER A 462 -10.84 3.16 -24.74
N GLY A 463 -12.06 3.32 -25.25
CA GLY A 463 -12.82 2.28 -25.96
C GLY A 463 -13.28 1.10 -25.08
N ARG A 464 -12.76 0.93 -23.86
CA ARG A 464 -12.97 -0.24 -22.98
C ARG A 464 -14.16 -0.07 -22.02
N TRP A 465 -14.36 -1.05 -21.14
CA TRP A 465 -15.30 -0.98 -20.02
C TRP A 465 -14.57 -0.75 -18.69
N PRO A 466 -15.16 -0.01 -17.73
CA PRO A 466 -14.53 0.25 -16.43
C PRO A 466 -14.46 -1.01 -15.54
N LEU A 467 -13.27 -1.26 -15.00
CA LEU A 467 -13.03 -2.20 -13.90
C LEU A 467 -12.84 -1.39 -12.61
N ILE A 468 -13.72 -1.57 -11.64
CA ILE A 468 -13.66 -0.90 -10.36
C ILE A 468 -12.96 -1.80 -9.34
N ILE A 469 -11.84 -1.34 -8.81
CA ILE A 469 -11.10 -1.97 -7.72
C ILE A 469 -11.43 -1.21 -6.43
N ASP A 470 -12.24 -1.82 -5.56
CA ASP A 470 -12.69 -1.26 -4.29
C ASP A 470 -12.57 -2.26 -3.14
N THR A 471 -11.52 -2.12 -2.33
CA THR A 471 -11.27 -2.95 -1.14
C THR A 471 -12.22 -2.65 0.03
N SER A 472 -13.18 -1.73 -0.13
CA SER A 472 -14.06 -1.23 0.95
C SER A 472 -15.53 -1.66 0.85
N SER A 473 -15.95 -2.24 -0.29
CA SER A 473 -17.36 -2.53 -0.64
C SER A 473 -18.32 -1.33 -0.65
N GLN A 474 -17.85 -0.10 -0.42
CA GLN A 474 -18.69 1.11 -0.46
C GLN A 474 -19.21 1.38 -1.87
N THR A 475 -18.50 0.92 -2.90
CA THR A 475 -18.91 1.05 -4.31
C THR A 475 -19.99 0.06 -4.70
N SER A 476 -19.95 -1.19 -4.20
CA SER A 476 -21.09 -2.12 -4.35
C SER A 476 -22.35 -1.49 -3.75
N THR A 477 -22.21 -0.84 -2.59
CA THR A 477 -23.30 -0.09 -1.93
C THR A 477 -23.79 1.09 -2.77
N PHE A 478 -22.87 1.95 -3.25
CA PHE A 478 -23.19 3.11 -4.11
C PHE A 478 -23.92 2.70 -5.39
N LEU A 479 -23.42 1.68 -6.11
CA LEU A 479 -24.00 1.21 -7.37
C LEU A 479 -25.39 0.60 -7.19
N ARG A 480 -25.69 0.00 -6.03
CA ARG A 480 -27.03 -0.51 -5.67
C ARG A 480 -28.02 0.60 -5.29
N TYR A 481 -27.55 1.76 -4.83
CA TYR A 481 -28.39 2.95 -4.65
C TYR A 481 -28.57 3.75 -5.95
N ARG A 482 -27.71 3.53 -6.95
CA ARG A 482 -27.91 3.98 -8.32
C ARG A 482 -28.82 2.99 -9.06
N ASP A 483 -29.60 3.46 -10.02
CA ASP A 483 -30.55 2.63 -10.78
C ASP A 483 -29.84 1.77 -11.85
N THR A 484 -29.03 0.81 -11.37
CA THR A 484 -28.24 -0.13 -12.17
C THR A 484 -28.84 -1.54 -12.12
N ASN A 485 -28.53 -2.37 -13.13
CA ASN A 485 -28.83 -3.79 -13.08
C ASN A 485 -27.62 -4.53 -12.50
N PHE A 486 -27.83 -5.50 -11.60
CA PHE A 486 -26.76 -5.97 -10.71
C PHE A 486 -26.69 -7.49 -10.63
N LEU A 487 -25.54 -8.06 -10.99
CA LEU A 487 -25.23 -9.49 -10.90
C LEU A 487 -24.09 -9.72 -9.90
N ASN A 488 -24.31 -10.61 -8.92
CA ASN A 488 -23.25 -11.08 -8.02
C ASN A 488 -22.74 -12.45 -8.49
N ALA A 489 -21.45 -12.56 -8.82
CA ALA A 489 -20.83 -13.78 -9.31
C ALA A 489 -20.84 -14.94 -8.28
N LEU A 490 -20.90 -14.62 -6.98
CA LEU A 490 -20.96 -15.60 -5.89
C LEU A 490 -22.39 -16.03 -5.53
N ASN A 491 -23.42 -15.47 -6.18
CA ASN A 491 -24.81 -15.85 -5.96
C ASN A 491 -25.31 -16.77 -7.09
N PRO A 492 -25.54 -18.08 -6.85
CA PRO A 492 -25.98 -19.01 -7.90
C PRO A 492 -27.21 -18.51 -8.65
N SER A 493 -28.21 -17.98 -7.94
CA SER A 493 -29.46 -17.45 -8.50
C SER A 493 -29.29 -16.18 -9.36
N ASN A 494 -28.10 -15.58 -9.41
CA ASN A 494 -27.76 -14.51 -10.36
C ASN A 494 -26.91 -15.03 -11.53
N MET A 495 -26.27 -16.20 -11.38
CA MET A 495 -25.45 -16.87 -12.39
C MET A 495 -26.21 -18.02 -13.10
N GLU A 496 -27.53 -18.06 -12.98
CA GLU A 496 -28.40 -18.92 -13.80
C GLU A 496 -28.55 -18.34 -15.23
N PRO A 497 -28.63 -19.18 -16.28
CA PRO A 497 -28.58 -18.69 -17.67
C PRO A 497 -29.66 -17.66 -18.00
N ASP A 498 -30.92 -17.91 -17.63
CA ASP A 498 -32.02 -16.96 -17.85
C ASP A 498 -31.90 -15.69 -16.98
N ALA A 499 -31.26 -15.76 -15.81
CA ALA A 499 -31.02 -14.57 -14.97
C ALA A 499 -29.98 -13.65 -15.60
N ILE A 500 -28.87 -14.21 -16.11
CA ILE A 500 -27.85 -13.47 -16.89
C ILE A 500 -28.48 -12.86 -18.15
N ARG A 501 -29.20 -13.68 -18.93
CA ARG A 501 -29.87 -13.29 -20.18
C ARG A 501 -30.84 -12.12 -19.99
N LEU A 502 -31.76 -12.22 -19.02
CA LEU A 502 -32.72 -11.17 -18.72
C LEU A 502 -32.06 -9.93 -18.10
N ALA A 503 -30.95 -10.08 -17.37
CA ALA A 503 -30.21 -8.93 -16.85
C ALA A 503 -29.55 -8.11 -17.98
N ILE A 504 -28.96 -8.77 -18.97
CA ILE A 504 -28.39 -8.13 -20.16
C ILE A 504 -29.49 -7.43 -20.97
N LEU A 505 -30.56 -8.16 -21.34
CA LEU A 505 -31.69 -7.60 -22.10
C LEU A 505 -32.35 -6.42 -21.39
N GLY A 506 -32.59 -6.53 -20.08
CA GLY A 506 -33.16 -5.46 -19.27
C GLY A 506 -32.26 -4.23 -19.21
N ALA A 507 -30.95 -4.41 -19.04
CA ALA A 507 -29.98 -3.30 -19.01
C ALA A 507 -29.93 -2.55 -20.35
N ILE A 508 -29.86 -3.27 -21.47
CA ILE A 508 -29.86 -2.68 -22.83
C ILE A 508 -31.19 -1.97 -23.12
N ARG A 509 -32.34 -2.60 -22.84
CA ARG A 509 -33.68 -2.04 -23.07
C ARG A 509 -33.94 -0.72 -22.34
N PHE A 510 -33.41 -0.58 -21.13
CA PHE A 510 -33.57 0.62 -20.31
C PHE A 510 -32.40 1.61 -20.42
N GLY A 511 -31.29 1.26 -21.08
CA GLY A 511 -30.08 2.08 -21.14
C GLY A 511 -29.43 2.24 -19.76
N LYS A 512 -29.46 1.19 -18.96
CA LYS A 512 -28.92 1.15 -17.59
C LYS A 512 -27.57 0.43 -17.56
N PRO A 513 -26.65 0.81 -16.66
CA PRO A 513 -25.45 0.03 -16.45
C PRO A 513 -25.76 -1.37 -15.93
N LEU A 514 -25.04 -2.37 -16.43
CA LEU A 514 -24.98 -3.73 -15.90
C LEU A 514 -23.68 -3.89 -15.09
N VAL A 515 -23.82 -4.14 -13.79
CA VAL A 515 -22.73 -4.31 -12.84
C VAL A 515 -22.52 -5.79 -12.55
N LEU A 516 -21.30 -6.28 -12.76
CA LEU A 516 -20.83 -7.61 -12.35
C LEU A 516 -19.95 -7.47 -11.11
N ASP A 517 -20.46 -7.87 -9.94
CA ASP A 517 -19.72 -7.89 -8.67
C ASP A 517 -19.09 -9.26 -8.45
N MET A 518 -17.76 -9.33 -8.54
CA MET A 518 -16.96 -10.54 -8.26
C MET A 518 -16.53 -10.62 -6.78
N MET A 519 -16.85 -9.60 -5.98
CA MET A 519 -16.48 -9.50 -4.57
C MET A 519 -14.96 -9.74 -4.37
N ALA A 520 -14.56 -10.61 -3.44
CA ALA A 520 -13.17 -10.85 -3.05
C ALA A 520 -12.53 -12.09 -3.72
N VAL A 521 -13.08 -12.57 -4.85
CA VAL A 521 -12.58 -13.76 -5.57
C VAL A 521 -12.46 -13.44 -7.05
N ASP A 522 -11.37 -13.86 -7.72
CA ASP A 522 -11.24 -13.67 -9.17
C ASP A 522 -12.00 -14.80 -9.88
N MET A 523 -13.31 -14.55 -10.07
CA MET A 523 -14.23 -15.48 -10.71
C MET A 523 -14.33 -15.24 -12.23
N PHE A 524 -13.46 -14.44 -12.85
CA PHE A 524 -13.68 -13.95 -14.22
C PHE A 524 -13.87 -15.08 -15.26
N GLU A 525 -13.02 -16.10 -15.24
CA GLU A 525 -13.15 -17.26 -16.15
C GLU A 525 -14.35 -18.16 -15.79
N SER A 526 -14.69 -18.28 -14.49
CA SER A 526 -15.90 -18.99 -14.05
C SER A 526 -17.19 -18.28 -14.49
N VAL A 527 -17.20 -16.94 -14.47
CA VAL A 527 -18.30 -16.12 -14.99
C VAL A 527 -18.36 -16.20 -16.50
N ARG A 528 -17.21 -16.22 -17.20
CA ARG A 528 -17.13 -16.44 -18.64
C ARG A 528 -17.83 -17.73 -19.05
N MET A 529 -17.49 -18.87 -18.43
CA MET A 529 -18.19 -20.14 -18.67
C MET A 529 -19.70 -20.05 -18.43
N LYS A 530 -20.15 -19.31 -17.40
CA LYS A 530 -21.57 -19.09 -17.12
C LYS A 530 -22.28 -18.22 -18.17
N PHE A 531 -21.58 -17.26 -18.77
CA PHE A 531 -22.10 -16.45 -19.88
C PHE A 531 -22.12 -17.27 -21.18
N ASP A 532 -21.10 -18.09 -21.43
CA ASP A 532 -21.00 -18.93 -22.63
C ASP A 532 -22.07 -20.04 -22.66
N ILE A 533 -22.59 -20.48 -21.49
CA ILE A 533 -23.78 -21.35 -21.37
C ILE A 533 -25.07 -20.65 -21.86
N VAL A 534 -25.14 -19.31 -21.82
CA VAL A 534 -26.28 -18.56 -22.39
C VAL A 534 -26.16 -18.48 -23.91
N GLN A 535 -24.96 -18.13 -24.38
CA GLN A 535 -24.59 -18.06 -25.81
C GLN A 535 -23.06 -18.06 -25.91
N GLU A 536 -22.50 -18.91 -26.76
CA GLU A 536 -21.05 -19.05 -26.93
C GLU A 536 -20.38 -17.70 -27.31
N GLY A 537 -19.39 -17.27 -26.54
CA GLY A 537 -18.68 -16.00 -26.74
C GLY A 537 -19.43 -14.77 -26.24
N LEU A 538 -20.49 -14.92 -25.43
CA LEU A 538 -21.33 -13.80 -24.97
C LEU A 538 -20.55 -12.78 -24.14
N LEU A 539 -19.70 -13.23 -23.20
CA LEU A 539 -18.91 -12.27 -22.40
C LEU A 539 -17.89 -11.52 -23.29
N SER A 540 -17.25 -12.21 -24.24
CA SER A 540 -16.31 -11.59 -25.17
C SER A 540 -16.98 -10.56 -26.08
N THR A 541 -18.18 -10.83 -26.61
CA THR A 541 -18.94 -9.89 -27.45
C THR A 541 -19.56 -8.73 -26.68
N ILE A 542 -19.80 -8.87 -25.36
CA ILE A 542 -20.06 -7.73 -24.47
C ILE A 542 -18.80 -6.89 -24.30
N MET A 543 -17.65 -7.53 -24.05
CA MET A 543 -16.37 -6.83 -23.81
C MET A 543 -15.87 -6.04 -25.04
N THR A 544 -16.02 -6.59 -26.25
CA THR A 544 -15.70 -5.87 -27.51
C THR A 544 -16.79 -4.88 -27.97
N LYS A 545 -17.88 -4.73 -27.19
CA LYS A 545 -19.07 -3.91 -27.50
C LYS A 545 -19.83 -4.34 -28.77
N GLU A 546 -19.48 -5.49 -29.34
CA GLU A 546 -20.14 -6.06 -30.53
C GLU A 546 -21.61 -6.42 -30.31
N ILE A 547 -22.01 -6.77 -29.09
CA ILE A 547 -23.40 -7.09 -28.74
C ILE A 547 -24.39 -5.95 -29.06
N LEU A 548 -23.91 -4.70 -29.14
CA LEU A 548 -24.69 -3.51 -29.46
C LEU A 548 -24.78 -3.22 -30.98
N LYS A 549 -23.97 -3.90 -31.81
CA LYS A 549 -23.99 -3.75 -33.27
C LYS A 549 -25.06 -4.66 -33.87
N ASP A 550 -25.65 -4.22 -34.98
CA ASP A 550 -26.56 -5.01 -35.84
C ASP A 550 -27.71 -5.70 -35.08
N ASP A 551 -28.17 -5.08 -33.99
CA ASP A 551 -29.12 -5.62 -33.01
C ASP A 551 -28.77 -7.03 -32.48
N ARG A 552 -27.48 -7.41 -32.41
CA ARG A 552 -27.05 -8.77 -32.02
C ARG A 552 -27.59 -9.22 -30.67
N PHE A 553 -27.84 -8.32 -29.72
CA PHE A 553 -28.52 -8.63 -28.46
C PHE A 553 -29.91 -9.29 -28.62
N LEU A 554 -30.58 -9.15 -29.77
CA LEU A 554 -31.87 -9.81 -30.03
C LEU A 554 -31.75 -11.34 -30.11
N SER A 555 -30.57 -11.91 -30.34
CA SER A 555 -30.36 -13.37 -30.27
C SER A 555 -30.60 -13.95 -28.86
N LEU A 556 -30.61 -13.09 -27.84
CA LEU A 556 -30.90 -13.47 -26.46
C LEU A 556 -32.40 -13.48 -26.13
N VAL A 557 -33.29 -13.01 -27.02
CA VAL A 557 -34.75 -12.97 -26.77
C VAL A 557 -35.38 -14.32 -27.13
N LYS A 558 -36.09 -14.93 -26.18
CA LYS A 558 -36.83 -16.18 -26.37
C LYS A 558 -38.28 -15.91 -26.81
N PRO A 559 -38.94 -16.82 -27.55
CA PRO A 559 -40.37 -16.71 -27.85
C PRO A 559 -41.28 -16.70 -26.60
N GLU A 560 -40.79 -17.20 -25.45
CA GLU A 560 -41.48 -17.14 -24.16
C GLU A 560 -41.42 -15.74 -23.50
N ASP A 561 -40.49 -14.87 -23.92
CA ASP A 561 -40.38 -13.52 -23.37
C ASP A 561 -41.54 -12.66 -23.92
N GLY A 562 -42.45 -12.23 -23.04
CA GLY A 562 -43.62 -11.44 -23.44
C GLY A 562 -43.28 -10.13 -24.17
N GLU A 563 -44.28 -9.54 -24.83
CA GLU A 563 -44.21 -8.40 -25.77
C GLU A 563 -43.29 -7.22 -25.37
N GLN A 564 -43.08 -7.05 -24.07
CA GLN A 564 -42.10 -6.14 -23.48
C GLN A 564 -40.65 -6.33 -23.96
N TYR A 565 -40.28 -7.47 -24.55
CA TYR A 565 -38.97 -7.72 -25.19
C TYR A 565 -39.04 -7.82 -26.73
N SER A 566 -40.14 -7.37 -27.33
CA SER A 566 -40.23 -7.22 -28.81
C SER A 566 -39.22 -6.19 -29.33
N LYS A 567 -38.85 -6.29 -30.62
CA LYS A 567 -37.85 -5.39 -31.25
C LYS A 567 -38.20 -3.90 -31.10
N THR A 568 -39.48 -3.53 -31.11
CA THR A 568 -39.96 -2.15 -30.93
C THR A 568 -39.81 -1.63 -29.49
N ALA A 569 -39.56 -2.48 -28.50
CA ALA A 569 -39.33 -2.09 -27.11
C ALA A 569 -37.90 -1.58 -26.83
N PHE A 570 -36.97 -1.76 -27.78
CA PHE A 570 -35.60 -1.27 -27.72
C PHE A 570 -35.47 0.03 -28.50
N LEU A 571 -34.98 1.09 -27.84
CA LEU A 571 -34.80 2.42 -28.45
C LEU A 571 -33.30 2.68 -28.62
N GLY A 572 -32.87 3.11 -29.81
CA GLY A 572 -31.45 3.35 -30.14
C GLY A 572 -30.71 4.20 -29.09
N ALA A 573 -31.28 5.35 -28.73
CA ALA A 573 -30.75 6.25 -27.70
C ALA A 573 -30.71 5.65 -26.27
N ARG A 574 -31.25 4.44 -26.04
CA ARG A 574 -31.05 3.67 -24.80
C ARG A 574 -29.96 2.60 -24.97
N ILE A 575 -29.90 1.94 -26.13
CA ILE A 575 -28.84 0.98 -26.48
C ILE A 575 -27.47 1.67 -26.37
N GLU A 576 -27.34 2.89 -26.88
CA GLU A 576 -26.13 3.74 -26.78
C GLU A 576 -25.75 4.11 -25.33
N ASN A 577 -26.70 4.13 -24.40
CA ASN A 577 -26.48 4.43 -22.98
C ASN A 577 -26.15 3.19 -22.13
N PHE A 578 -26.16 1.98 -22.70
CA PHE A 578 -25.73 0.78 -21.99
C PHE A 578 -24.26 0.87 -21.59
N LYS A 579 -23.96 0.53 -20.33
CA LYS A 579 -22.59 0.42 -19.81
C LYS A 579 -22.40 -0.93 -19.13
N PHE A 580 -21.35 -1.67 -19.47
CA PHE A 580 -20.90 -2.82 -18.68
C PHE A 580 -19.84 -2.38 -17.67
N ILE A 581 -19.93 -2.85 -16.43
CA ILE A 581 -19.09 -2.43 -15.31
C ILE A 581 -18.70 -3.66 -14.49
N ILE A 582 -17.41 -3.89 -14.29
CA ILE A 582 -16.91 -4.99 -13.46
C ILE A 582 -16.44 -4.40 -12.11
N LEU A 583 -16.81 -5.04 -11.01
CA LEU A 583 -16.45 -4.65 -9.65
C LEU A 583 -15.72 -5.80 -8.94
N THR A 584 -14.59 -5.48 -8.31
CA THR A 584 -13.78 -6.43 -7.53
C THR A 584 -13.17 -5.76 -6.31
N GLN A 585 -12.97 -6.56 -5.26
CA GLN A 585 -12.29 -6.18 -4.02
C GLN A 585 -10.81 -6.63 -4.03
N LEU A 586 -10.40 -7.40 -5.03
CA LEU A 586 -9.01 -7.85 -5.18
C LEU A 586 -8.12 -6.72 -5.68
N TRP A 587 -7.00 -6.52 -4.98
CA TRP A 587 -6.02 -5.47 -5.29
C TRP A 587 -5.11 -5.81 -6.48
N ASN A 588 -5.18 -7.06 -6.97
CA ASN A 588 -4.32 -7.67 -7.97
C ASN A 588 -5.10 -8.65 -8.88
N SER A 589 -6.15 -8.16 -9.55
CA SER A 589 -6.90 -8.92 -10.57
C SER A 589 -5.98 -9.46 -11.68
N SER A 590 -6.44 -10.49 -12.41
CA SER A 590 -5.72 -11.03 -13.58
C SER A 590 -5.27 -9.93 -14.57
N GLU A 591 -4.03 -10.05 -15.07
CA GLU A 591 -3.45 -9.13 -16.06
C GLU A 591 -4.29 -9.07 -17.35
N ASP A 592 -4.91 -10.17 -17.75
CA ASP A 592 -5.83 -10.21 -18.90
C ASP A 592 -7.04 -9.30 -18.69
N LEU A 593 -7.70 -9.39 -17.52
CA LEU A 593 -8.83 -8.54 -17.16
C LEU A 593 -8.42 -7.06 -17.11
N ILE A 594 -7.24 -6.75 -16.57
CA ILE A 594 -6.68 -5.40 -16.52
C ILE A 594 -6.40 -4.86 -17.94
N ASN A 595 -5.91 -5.71 -18.85
CA ASN A 595 -5.63 -5.35 -20.24
C ASN A 595 -6.89 -5.19 -21.10
N GLN A 596 -8.00 -5.87 -20.77
CA GLN A 596 -9.28 -5.73 -21.48
C GLN A 596 -10.15 -4.57 -20.94
N THR A 597 -9.85 -4.02 -19.77
CA THR A 597 -10.68 -3.00 -19.08
C THR A 597 -9.98 -1.64 -18.93
N TYR A 598 -10.70 -0.68 -18.35
CA TYR A 598 -10.18 0.59 -17.86
C TYR A 598 -10.21 0.59 -16.32
N PRO A 599 -9.09 0.31 -15.64
CA PRO A 599 -9.07 0.18 -14.18
C PRO A 599 -9.24 1.52 -13.45
N LEU A 600 -10.20 1.56 -12.53
CA LEU A 600 -10.53 2.65 -11.61
C LEU A 600 -10.33 2.15 -10.18
N ARG A 601 -9.42 2.78 -9.43
CA ARG A 601 -9.13 2.43 -8.03
C ARG A 601 -9.86 3.38 -7.09
N VAL A 602 -10.77 2.84 -6.29
CA VAL A 602 -11.56 3.63 -5.33
C VAL A 602 -10.73 3.91 -4.09
N MET A 603 -10.54 5.20 -3.80
CA MET A 603 -9.83 5.67 -2.62
C MET A 603 -10.84 6.15 -1.56
N ILE A 604 -10.89 5.45 -0.42
CA ILE A 604 -11.48 6.02 0.79
C ILE A 604 -10.51 7.10 1.30
N PRO A 605 -10.93 8.34 1.57
CA PRO A 605 -10.14 9.24 2.39
C PRO A 605 -10.05 8.65 3.80
N SER A 606 -8.83 8.43 4.30
CA SER A 606 -8.59 8.15 5.72
C SER A 606 -9.23 9.28 6.54
N LYS A 607 -10.07 8.94 7.51
CA LYS A 607 -10.59 9.95 8.45
C LYS A 607 -9.42 10.47 9.28
N SER A 608 -8.97 11.68 8.96
CA SER A 608 -8.20 12.49 9.90
C SER A 608 -9.08 12.77 11.11
N PHE A 609 -8.72 12.18 12.25
CA PHE A 609 -9.28 12.48 13.56
C PHE A 609 -8.33 13.40 14.34
#